data_AF-A0A2W4TZQ7-F1
#
_entry.id   AF-A0A2W4TZQ7-F1
#
_cell.length_a   1.000
_cell.length_b   1.000
_cell.length_c   1.000
_cell.angle_alpha   90.00
_cell.angle_beta   90.00
_cell.angle_gamma   90.00
#
_symmetry.space_group_name_H-M   'P 1'
#
loop_
_entity.id
_entity.type
_entity.pdbx_description
1 polymer ?
#
loop_
_entity_poly.entity_id
_entity_poly.type
_entity_poly.pdbx_seq_one_letter_code
_entity_poly.pdbx_strand_id
1 'polypeptide(L)'
;MFWVLHLELDKRDVPPCLRWPRRDETPQLVYLSWLADVYWLALRFPDHAPLYSRWRGLFAQPPASHPWHKTAIWLFKLRHSATHLQAKALGLSEKQRQPLMTMVSNSMRGDRDVIKRLPQLRDRIREHASANRDKSGRVGTEEITERRVELLRLFLLAGRNRSRTAEYVKVLTGQKISRQTVTRHLEAIEAATRMRLLKSGS
;
A
#
# COMPACT_ATOMS: atom_id res chain seq x y z
N MET A 1 4.50 9.75 18.61
CA MET A 1 3.47 8.69 18.45
C MET A 1 3.47 8.06 17.06
N PHE A 2 3.58 8.82 15.97
CA PHE A 2 3.50 8.30 14.59
C PHE A 2 4.52 7.21 14.22
N TRP A 3 5.79 7.33 14.65
CA TRP A 3 6.81 6.28 14.47
C TRP A 3 6.39 4.93 15.08
N VAL A 4 5.81 4.95 16.29
CA VAL A 4 5.37 3.74 16.99
C VAL A 4 4.27 3.04 16.22
N LEU A 5 3.35 3.79 15.60
CA LEU A 5 2.31 3.22 14.74
C LEU A 5 2.92 2.44 13.56
N HIS A 6 3.96 3.00 12.92
CA HIS A 6 4.66 2.29 11.84
C HIS A 6 5.31 0.99 12.33
N LEU A 7 5.96 1.01 13.49
CA LEU A 7 6.55 -0.20 14.09
C LEU A 7 5.49 -1.26 14.44
N GLU A 8 4.33 -0.86 14.94
CA GLU A 8 3.23 -1.78 15.21
C GLU A 8 2.66 -2.39 13.92
N LEU A 9 2.57 -1.61 12.84
CA LEU A 9 2.20 -2.12 11.52
C LEU A 9 3.27 -3.03 10.92
N ASP A 10 4.56 -2.76 11.16
CA ASP A 10 5.68 -3.60 10.75
C ASP A 10 5.63 -4.98 11.43
N LYS A 11 5.35 -5.02 12.73
CA LYS A 11 5.17 -6.27 13.50
C LYS A 11 4.06 -7.15 12.92
N ARG A 12 3.05 -6.53 12.30
CA ARG A 12 1.90 -7.21 11.67
C ARG A 12 2.10 -7.46 10.16
N ASP A 13 3.32 -7.29 9.65
CA ASP A 13 3.68 -7.45 8.25
C ASP A 13 2.86 -6.60 7.27
N VAL A 14 2.46 -5.39 7.69
CA VAL A 14 1.76 -4.46 6.82
C VAL A 14 2.78 -3.69 5.96
N PRO A 15 2.77 -3.88 4.62
CA PRO A 15 3.68 -3.20 3.74
C PRO A 15 3.40 -1.69 3.70
N PRO A 16 4.43 -0.87 3.45
CA PRO A 16 4.31 0.58 3.32
C PRO A 16 3.16 1.09 2.47
N CYS A 17 2.90 0.45 1.33
CA CYS A 17 1.85 0.83 0.39
C CYS A 17 0.44 0.83 1.00
N LEU A 18 0.22 0.03 2.04
CA LEU A 18 -1.07 -0.10 2.72
C LEU A 18 -1.21 0.81 3.93
N ARG A 19 -0.13 1.49 4.31
CA ARG A 19 -0.16 2.44 5.42
C ARG A 19 -0.97 3.68 5.03
N TRP A 20 -1.44 4.35 6.07
CA TRP A 20 -2.28 5.55 6.12
C TRP A 20 -2.19 6.51 4.90
N PRO A 21 -3.28 7.18 4.48
CA PRO A 21 -3.26 8.08 3.34
C PRO A 21 -2.39 9.33 3.57
N ARG A 22 -1.60 9.69 2.56
CA ARG A 22 -0.54 10.72 2.54
C ARG A 22 -1.00 12.19 2.48
N ARG A 23 -2.28 12.50 2.73
CA ARG A 23 -2.85 13.78 2.24
C ARG A 23 -2.54 15.02 3.10
N ASP A 24 -2.12 14.86 4.36
CA ASP A 24 -1.88 15.99 5.29
C ASP A 24 -0.54 15.87 6.06
N GLU A 25 0.53 15.45 5.38
CA GLU A 25 1.81 15.20 6.05
C GLU A 25 2.67 16.47 6.18
N THR A 26 2.95 16.88 7.42
CA THR A 26 4.03 17.86 7.71
C THR A 26 5.38 17.27 7.28
N PRO A 27 6.44 18.09 7.03
CA PRO A 27 7.76 17.57 6.67
C PRO A 27 8.31 16.52 7.66
N GLN A 28 7.95 16.63 8.93
CA GLN A 28 8.29 15.65 9.96
C GLN A 28 7.57 14.32 9.73
N LEU A 29 6.27 14.33 9.40
CA LEU A 29 5.52 13.12 9.10
C LEU A 29 6.05 12.45 7.83
N VAL A 30 6.39 13.23 6.79
CA VAL A 30 7.01 12.68 5.58
C VAL A 30 8.35 12.00 5.89
N TYR A 31 9.17 12.61 6.73
CA TYR A 31 10.43 12.00 7.18
C TYR A 31 10.18 10.69 7.93
N LEU A 32 9.22 10.68 8.87
CA LEU A 32 8.91 9.49 9.66
C LEU A 32 8.33 8.35 8.81
N SER A 33 7.44 8.67 7.85
CA SER A 33 6.91 7.72 6.86
C SER A 33 8.05 7.13 6.03
N TRP A 34 8.91 7.99 5.46
CA TRP A 34 10.07 7.55 4.69
C TRP A 34 11.01 6.66 5.50
N LEU A 35 11.31 7.06 6.75
CA LEU A 35 12.18 6.31 7.64
C LEU A 35 11.60 4.93 7.95
N ALA A 36 10.29 4.83 8.13
CA ALA A 36 9.59 3.58 8.41
C ALA A 36 9.61 2.64 7.21
N ASP A 37 9.54 3.20 6.00
CA ASP A 37 9.62 2.44 4.76
C ASP A 37 11.01 1.85 4.55
N VAL A 38 12.06 2.64 4.84
CA VAL A 38 13.46 2.18 4.79
C VAL A 38 13.73 1.15 5.89
N TYR A 39 13.19 1.35 7.09
CA TYR A 39 13.29 0.38 8.19
C TYR A 39 12.63 -0.96 7.82
N TRP A 40 11.40 -0.92 7.28
CA TRP A 40 10.69 -2.11 6.80
C TRP A 40 11.50 -2.85 5.73
N LEU A 41 12.08 -2.13 4.77
CA LEU A 41 12.94 -2.70 3.73
C LEU A 41 14.17 -3.41 4.33
N ALA A 42 14.86 -2.77 5.28
CA ALA A 42 16.03 -3.34 5.94
C ALA A 42 15.72 -4.62 6.72
N LEU A 43 14.56 -4.68 7.39
CA LEU A 43 14.15 -5.88 8.14
C LEU A 43 13.72 -7.04 7.24
N ARG A 44 13.05 -6.77 6.12
CA ARG A 44 12.49 -7.82 5.25
C ARG A 44 13.46 -8.29 4.17
N PHE A 45 14.46 -7.48 3.86
CA PHE A 45 15.46 -7.77 2.86
C PHE A 45 16.86 -7.50 3.44
N PRO A 46 17.34 -8.32 4.39
CA PRO A 46 18.64 -8.13 5.02
C PRO A 46 19.79 -8.16 4.00
N ASP A 47 19.64 -8.95 2.93
CA ASP A 47 20.62 -9.04 1.84
C ASP A 47 20.47 -7.92 0.79
N HIS A 48 19.65 -6.90 1.06
CA HIS A 48 19.48 -5.79 0.15
C HIS A 48 20.79 -5.02 0.00
N ALA A 49 21.30 -4.95 -1.23
CA ALA A 49 22.49 -4.20 -1.58
C ALA A 49 22.13 -2.95 -2.41
N PRO A 50 22.08 -1.76 -1.79
CA PRO A 50 21.88 -0.52 -2.52
C PRO A 50 23.01 -0.25 -3.52
N LEU A 51 22.69 0.43 -4.62
CA LEU A 51 23.68 0.73 -5.66
C LEU A 51 24.67 1.82 -5.22
N TYR A 52 24.23 2.79 -4.42
CA TYR A 52 25.02 3.97 -4.06
C TYR A 52 25.70 3.81 -2.70
N SER A 53 26.96 4.26 -2.59
CA SER A 53 27.81 4.08 -1.41
C SER A 53 27.19 4.57 -0.11
N ARG A 54 26.51 5.73 -0.11
CA ARG A 54 25.86 6.28 1.08
C ARG A 54 24.65 5.45 1.53
N TRP A 55 23.91 4.87 0.60
CA TRP A 55 22.84 3.94 0.94
C TRP A 55 23.40 2.62 1.47
N ARG A 56 24.49 2.10 0.87
CA ARG A 56 25.21 0.95 1.43
C ARG A 56 25.65 1.21 2.88
N GLY A 57 26.16 2.41 3.16
CA GLY A 57 26.51 2.84 4.51
C GLY A 57 25.32 2.82 5.48
N LEU A 58 24.11 3.18 5.03
CA LEU A 58 22.89 3.08 5.85
C LEU A 58 22.53 1.61 6.14
N PHE A 59 22.50 0.76 5.11
CA PHE A 59 22.11 -0.65 5.23
C PHE A 59 23.17 -1.53 5.91
N ALA A 60 24.41 -1.07 6.04
CA ALA A 60 25.46 -1.73 6.82
C ALA A 60 25.31 -1.50 8.34
N GLN A 61 24.49 -0.53 8.78
CA GLN A 61 24.26 -0.26 10.20
C GLN A 61 23.04 -1.05 10.71
N PRO A 62 23.03 -1.46 11.99
CA PRO A 62 21.83 -2.04 12.61
C PRO A 62 20.63 -1.08 12.45
N PRO A 63 19.47 -1.55 11.95
CA PRO A 63 18.30 -0.71 11.77
C PRO A 63 17.87 -0.01 13.07
N ALA A 64 17.45 1.25 12.97
CA ALA A 64 17.06 2.11 14.11
C ALA A 64 18.17 2.38 15.16
N SER A 65 19.43 2.06 14.87
CA SER A 65 20.56 2.50 15.70
C SER A 65 20.85 4.00 15.53
N HIS A 66 21.60 4.60 16.46
CA HIS A 66 21.99 6.01 16.38
C HIS A 66 22.78 6.35 15.09
N PRO A 67 23.79 5.56 14.66
CA PRO A 67 24.46 5.77 13.37
C PRO A 67 23.54 5.65 12.16
N TRP A 68 22.57 4.73 12.23
CA TRP A 68 21.56 4.56 11.19
C TRP A 68 20.68 5.80 11.05
N HIS A 69 20.14 6.33 12.15
CA HIS A 69 19.34 7.55 12.16
C HIS A 69 20.12 8.77 11.66
N LYS A 70 21.39 8.94 12.06
CA LYS A 70 22.26 10.02 11.55
C LYS A 70 22.38 9.98 10.02
N THR A 71 22.64 8.80 9.47
CA THR A 71 22.77 8.60 8.02
C THR A 71 21.42 8.82 7.32
N ALA A 72 20.33 8.37 7.91
CA ALA A 72 18.99 8.51 7.36
C ALA A 72 18.54 9.98 7.27
N ILE A 73 18.77 10.79 8.32
CA ILE A 73 18.50 12.24 8.30
C ILE A 73 19.26 12.92 7.17
N TRP A 74 20.55 12.58 7.01
CA TRP A 74 21.36 13.16 5.95
C TRP A 74 20.82 12.82 4.56
N LEU A 75 20.50 11.53 4.32
CA LEU A 75 19.92 11.07 3.06
C LEU A 75 18.58 11.75 2.74
N PHE A 76 17.73 11.92 3.75
CA PHE A 76 16.45 12.60 3.61
C PHE A 76 16.63 14.08 3.23
N LYS A 77 17.50 14.81 3.96
CA LYS A 77 17.76 16.23 3.71
C LYS A 77 18.36 16.49 2.32
N LEU A 78 19.22 15.60 1.84
CA LEU A 78 19.91 15.80 0.56
C LEU A 78 18.96 15.77 -0.64
N ARG A 79 17.90 14.94 -0.61
CA ARG A 79 17.14 14.57 -1.82
C ARG A 79 15.65 14.26 -1.61
N HIS A 80 15.01 14.78 -0.56
CA HIS A 80 13.57 14.56 -0.33
C HIS A 80 12.70 14.90 -1.55
N SER A 81 13.02 15.96 -2.30
CA SER A 81 12.26 16.38 -3.49
C SER A 81 12.44 15.45 -4.71
N ALA A 82 13.40 14.51 -4.68
CA ALA A 82 13.74 13.66 -5.81
C ALA A 82 13.54 12.16 -5.48
N THR A 83 12.30 11.77 -5.18
CA THR A 83 11.88 10.39 -4.86
C THR A 83 12.33 9.36 -5.90
N HIS A 84 12.36 9.72 -7.19
CA HIS A 84 12.87 8.86 -8.26
C HIS A 84 14.38 8.57 -8.13
N LEU A 85 15.18 9.56 -7.69
CA LEU A 85 16.62 9.37 -7.44
C LEU A 85 16.86 8.50 -6.21
N GLN A 86 16.03 8.64 -5.18
CA GLN A 86 16.11 7.76 -3.99
C GLN A 86 15.81 6.31 -4.37
N ALA A 87 14.75 6.08 -5.15
CA ALA A 87 14.38 4.73 -5.61
C ALA A 87 15.44 4.12 -6.53
N LYS A 88 16.06 4.91 -7.42
CA LYS A 88 17.18 4.46 -8.25
C LYS A 88 18.40 4.14 -7.39
N ALA A 89 18.70 4.98 -6.40
CA ALA A 89 19.87 4.80 -5.54
C ALA A 89 19.76 3.57 -4.62
N LEU A 90 18.53 3.24 -4.19
CA LEU A 90 18.21 2.01 -3.49
C LEU A 90 18.38 0.77 -4.36
N GLY A 91 18.28 0.86 -5.70
CA GLY A 91 18.43 -0.33 -6.55
C GLY A 91 17.35 -1.39 -6.31
N LEU A 92 16.14 -0.98 -5.94
CA LEU A 92 15.06 -1.90 -5.56
C LEU A 92 14.73 -2.87 -6.71
N SER A 93 14.60 -4.15 -6.38
CA SER A 93 14.00 -5.16 -7.25
C SER A 93 12.48 -4.92 -7.43
N GLU A 94 11.86 -5.57 -8.41
CA GLU A 94 10.40 -5.45 -8.61
C GLU A 94 9.60 -5.91 -7.39
N LYS A 95 10.03 -7.00 -6.74
CA LYS A 95 9.44 -7.51 -5.49
C LYS A 95 9.49 -6.49 -4.35
N GLN A 96 10.52 -5.63 -4.31
CA GLN A 96 10.68 -4.59 -3.29
C GLN A 96 9.95 -3.29 -3.64
N ARG A 97 9.85 -2.95 -4.94
CA ARG A 97 9.16 -1.72 -5.41
C ARG A 97 7.66 -1.73 -5.13
N GLN A 98 7.02 -2.89 -5.21
CA GLN A 98 5.59 -3.04 -5.00
C GLN A 98 5.15 -2.62 -3.58
N PRO A 99 5.72 -3.20 -2.50
CA PRO A 99 5.43 -2.77 -1.13
C PRO A 99 5.74 -1.31 -0.84
N LEU A 100 6.75 -0.72 -1.47
CA LEU A 100 7.19 0.66 -1.20
C LEU A 100 6.51 1.72 -2.08
N MET A 101 5.68 1.31 -3.04
CA MET A 101 5.09 2.19 -4.07
C MET A 101 6.07 3.18 -4.71
N THR A 102 7.32 2.79 -4.92
CA THR A 102 8.36 3.69 -5.47
C THR A 102 8.22 3.84 -6.99
N MET A 103 9.23 3.48 -7.78
CA MET A 103 9.15 3.54 -9.24
C MET A 103 8.09 2.55 -9.76
N VAL A 104 7.29 3.00 -10.73
CA VAL A 104 6.27 2.17 -11.39
C VAL A 104 6.98 1.15 -12.27
N SER A 105 6.85 -0.16 -11.99
CA SER A 105 7.22 -1.20 -12.96
C SER A 105 6.10 -1.41 -13.98
N ASN A 106 6.39 -2.15 -15.06
CA ASN A 106 5.38 -2.48 -16.06
C ASN A 106 4.22 -3.28 -15.46
N SER A 107 4.50 -4.20 -14.52
CA SER A 107 3.44 -4.95 -13.82
C SER A 107 2.58 -4.06 -12.91
N MET A 108 3.16 -2.99 -12.34
CA MET A 108 2.45 -2.04 -11.47
C MET A 108 1.59 -1.04 -12.22
N ARG A 109 1.91 -0.75 -13.49
CA ARG A 109 1.33 0.38 -14.22
C ARG A 109 -0.19 0.31 -14.26
N GLY A 110 -0.73 -0.84 -14.66
CA GLY A 110 -2.18 -1.07 -14.73
C GLY A 110 -2.87 -0.87 -13.38
N ASP A 111 -2.32 -1.44 -12.31
CA ASP A 111 -2.90 -1.32 -10.97
C ASP A 111 -2.84 0.12 -10.44
N ARG A 112 -1.76 0.86 -10.72
CA ARG A 112 -1.65 2.29 -10.34
C ARG A 112 -2.62 3.15 -11.13
N ASP A 113 -2.82 2.87 -12.41
CA ASP A 113 -3.78 3.61 -13.23
C ASP A 113 -5.23 3.35 -12.79
N VAL A 114 -5.52 2.17 -12.24
CA VAL A 114 -6.80 1.92 -11.56
C VAL A 114 -6.90 2.71 -10.26
N ILE A 115 -5.85 2.69 -9.42
CA ILE A 115 -5.84 3.43 -8.15
C ILE A 115 -6.05 4.94 -8.36
N LYS A 116 -5.41 5.53 -9.37
CA LYS A 116 -5.62 6.94 -9.75
C LYS A 116 -7.06 7.24 -10.15
N ARG A 117 -7.74 6.25 -10.76
CA ARG A 117 -9.12 6.34 -11.21
C ARG A 117 -10.16 5.97 -10.14
N LEU A 118 -9.74 5.66 -8.90
CA LEU A 118 -10.66 5.28 -7.83
C LEU A 118 -11.78 6.30 -7.58
N PRO A 119 -11.54 7.64 -7.63
CA PRO A 119 -12.63 8.61 -7.51
C PRO A 119 -13.73 8.41 -8.56
N GLN A 120 -13.37 8.19 -9.83
CA GLN A 120 -14.36 7.94 -10.89
C GLN A 120 -15.03 6.56 -10.75
N LEU A 121 -14.30 5.56 -10.27
CA LEU A 121 -14.85 4.22 -10.02
C LEU A 121 -15.81 4.22 -8.83
N ARG A 122 -15.60 5.09 -7.83
CA ARG A 122 -16.50 5.25 -6.68
C ARG A 122 -17.91 5.60 -7.12
N ASP A 123 -18.06 6.55 -8.06
CA ASP A 123 -19.37 6.94 -8.56
C ASP A 123 -20.11 5.76 -9.21
N ARG A 124 -19.42 4.98 -10.05
CA ARG A 124 -19.99 3.78 -10.69
C ARG A 124 -20.36 2.70 -9.67
N ILE A 125 -19.52 2.49 -8.66
CA ILE A 125 -19.78 1.53 -7.58
C ILE A 125 -21.02 1.97 -6.77
N ARG A 126 -21.16 3.28 -6.51
CA ARG A 126 -22.31 3.86 -5.81
C ARG A 126 -23.60 3.70 -6.59
N GLU A 127 -23.59 4.00 -7.89
CA GLU A 127 -24.74 3.79 -8.78
C GLU A 127 -25.18 2.33 -8.77
N HIS A 128 -24.23 1.40 -8.93
CA HIS A 128 -24.52 -0.04 -8.87
C HIS A 128 -25.05 -0.49 -7.49
N ALA A 129 -24.49 0.04 -6.40
CA ALA A 129 -24.94 -0.26 -5.04
C ALA A 129 -26.36 0.27 -4.78
N SER A 130 -26.70 1.45 -5.32
CA SER A 130 -28.05 2.02 -5.24
C SER A 130 -29.08 1.16 -5.98
N ALA A 131 -28.74 0.71 -7.19
CA ALA A 131 -29.62 -0.13 -8.01
C ALA A 131 -29.84 -1.54 -7.42
N ASN A 132 -28.86 -2.06 -6.66
CA ASN A 132 -28.89 -3.39 -6.06
C ASN A 132 -28.96 -3.31 -4.52
N ARG A 133 -29.81 -2.42 -4.00
CA ARG A 133 -29.91 -2.18 -2.56
C ARG A 133 -30.41 -3.45 -1.85
N ASP A 134 -29.78 -3.78 -0.74
CA ASP A 134 -30.25 -4.86 0.13
C ASP A 134 -31.65 -4.53 0.66
N LYS A 135 -32.58 -5.46 0.50
CA LYS A 135 -33.98 -5.34 0.98
C LYS A 135 -34.04 -5.13 2.49
N SER A 136 -33.02 -5.59 3.22
CA SER A 136 -32.93 -5.42 4.68
C SER A 136 -32.70 -3.97 5.13
N GLY A 137 -32.17 -3.10 4.24
CA GLY A 137 -31.85 -1.70 4.54
C GLY A 137 -30.76 -1.48 5.60
N ARG A 138 -30.18 -2.56 6.16
CA ARG A 138 -29.29 -2.52 7.33
C ARG A 138 -27.97 -1.81 7.08
N VAL A 139 -27.48 -1.84 5.85
CA VAL A 139 -26.21 -1.22 5.45
C VAL A 139 -26.51 -0.16 4.39
N GLY A 140 -26.04 1.06 4.63
CA GLY A 140 -26.25 2.18 3.71
C GLY A 140 -25.50 2.00 2.39
N THR A 141 -26.02 2.58 1.31
CA THR A 141 -25.37 2.58 -0.01
C THR A 141 -23.97 3.18 0.05
N GLU A 142 -23.78 4.25 0.83
CA GLU A 142 -22.48 4.90 0.99
C GLU A 142 -21.48 3.97 1.70
N GLU A 143 -21.90 3.27 2.75
CA GLU A 143 -21.04 2.32 3.46
C GLU A 143 -20.61 1.15 2.55
N ILE A 144 -21.54 0.61 1.74
CA ILE A 144 -21.23 -0.42 0.75
C ILE A 144 -20.22 0.09 -0.27
N THR A 145 -20.39 1.34 -0.71
CA THR A 145 -19.51 1.99 -1.68
C THR A 145 -18.10 2.14 -1.12
N GLU A 146 -17.95 2.72 0.07
CA GLU A 146 -16.65 2.93 0.69
C GLU A 146 -15.93 1.61 0.95
N ARG A 147 -16.66 0.62 1.49
CA ARG A 147 -16.08 -0.72 1.71
C ARG A 147 -15.57 -1.33 0.41
N ARG A 148 -16.32 -1.21 -0.69
CA ARG A 148 -15.91 -1.74 -2.01
C ARG A 148 -14.71 -0.99 -2.59
N VAL A 149 -14.68 0.34 -2.48
CA VAL A 149 -13.56 1.17 -2.95
C VAL A 149 -12.29 0.86 -2.17
N GLU A 150 -12.38 0.78 -0.84
CA GLU A 150 -11.25 0.43 0.02
C GLU A 150 -10.75 -0.98 -0.30
N LEU A 151 -11.67 -1.95 -0.43
CA LEU A 151 -11.31 -3.32 -0.75
C LEU A 151 -10.65 -3.44 -2.13
N LEU A 152 -11.11 -2.69 -3.14
CA LEU A 152 -10.46 -2.63 -4.45
C LEU A 152 -9.03 -2.11 -4.32
N ARG A 153 -8.84 -1.00 -3.59
CA ARG A 153 -7.51 -0.43 -3.35
C ARG A 153 -6.60 -1.46 -2.67
N LEU A 154 -7.06 -2.10 -1.59
CA LEU A 154 -6.29 -3.11 -0.86
C LEU A 154 -5.96 -4.32 -1.76
N PHE A 155 -6.89 -4.76 -2.59
CA PHE A 155 -6.68 -5.87 -3.52
C PHE A 155 -5.57 -5.59 -4.52
N LEU A 156 -5.57 -4.41 -5.13
CA LEU A 156 -4.54 -4.01 -6.09
C LEU A 156 -3.17 -3.88 -5.41
N LEU A 157 -3.12 -3.25 -4.24
CA LEU A 157 -1.88 -3.06 -3.49
C LEU A 157 -1.31 -4.39 -2.94
N ALA A 158 -2.17 -5.34 -2.61
CA ALA A 158 -1.81 -6.71 -2.24
C ALA A 158 -1.38 -7.59 -3.43
N GLY A 159 -1.22 -7.02 -4.64
CA GLY A 159 -0.81 -7.74 -5.83
C GLY A 159 -1.89 -8.69 -6.37
N ARG A 160 -3.16 -8.29 -6.26
CA ARG A 160 -4.34 -9.06 -6.71
C ARG A 160 -4.49 -10.43 -6.03
N ASN A 161 -4.00 -10.56 -4.79
CA ASN A 161 -4.12 -11.78 -4.00
C ASN A 161 -5.26 -11.67 -2.97
N ARG A 162 -6.34 -12.42 -3.20
CA ARG A 162 -7.55 -12.40 -2.37
C ARG A 162 -7.33 -12.82 -0.91
N SER A 163 -6.49 -13.83 -0.66
CA SER A 163 -6.19 -14.29 0.69
C SER A 163 -5.43 -13.22 1.46
N ARG A 164 -4.43 -12.62 0.82
CA ARG A 164 -3.63 -11.53 1.38
C ARG A 164 -4.47 -10.27 1.61
N THR A 165 -5.42 -9.96 0.72
CA THR A 165 -6.38 -8.86 0.94
C THR A 165 -7.24 -9.09 2.17
N ALA A 166 -7.78 -10.31 2.37
CA ALA A 166 -8.58 -10.63 3.54
C ALA A 166 -7.77 -10.49 4.85
N GLU A 167 -6.52 -10.95 4.84
CA GLU A 167 -5.58 -10.77 5.94
C GLU A 167 -5.34 -9.28 6.23
N TYR A 168 -5.07 -8.46 5.21
CA TYR A 168 -4.86 -7.04 5.41
C TYR A 168 -6.09 -6.29 5.91
N VAL A 169 -7.30 -6.66 5.47
CA VAL A 169 -8.51 -6.08 6.04
C VAL A 169 -8.60 -6.37 7.54
N LYS A 170 -8.34 -7.60 7.97
CA LYS A 170 -8.32 -7.97 9.38
C LYS A 170 -7.26 -7.19 10.16
N VAL A 171 -6.07 -7.04 9.61
CA VAL A 171 -4.96 -6.36 10.29
C VAL A 171 -5.21 -4.85 10.42
N LEU A 172 -5.79 -4.22 9.40
CA LEU A 172 -6.01 -2.77 9.36
C LEU A 172 -7.29 -2.33 10.09
N THR A 173 -8.37 -3.10 9.99
CA THR A 173 -9.69 -2.71 10.52
C THR A 173 -10.15 -3.55 11.71
N GLY A 174 -9.45 -4.65 12.01
CA GLY A 174 -9.89 -5.66 12.99
C GLY A 174 -11.00 -6.59 12.46
N GLN A 175 -11.62 -6.28 11.32
CA GLN A 175 -12.74 -7.04 10.78
C GLN A 175 -12.26 -8.32 10.08
N LYS A 176 -12.74 -9.47 10.55
CA LYS A 176 -12.50 -10.74 9.87
C LYS A 176 -13.42 -10.86 8.66
N ILE A 177 -12.84 -10.89 7.47
CA ILE A 177 -13.55 -11.23 6.24
C ILE A 177 -12.94 -12.48 5.62
N SER A 178 -13.75 -13.28 4.94
CA SER A 178 -13.27 -14.49 4.25
C SER A 178 -12.77 -14.15 2.84
N ARG A 179 -11.92 -15.02 2.27
CA ARG A 179 -11.54 -14.95 0.84
C ARG A 179 -12.76 -14.95 -0.09
N GLN A 180 -13.81 -15.68 0.27
CA GLN A 180 -15.06 -15.73 -0.50
C GLN A 180 -15.79 -14.40 -0.44
N THR A 181 -15.85 -13.77 0.74
CA THR A 181 -16.39 -12.42 0.91
C THR A 181 -15.64 -11.40 0.05
N VAL A 182 -14.30 -11.46 0.06
CA VAL A 182 -13.47 -10.62 -0.83
C VAL A 182 -13.85 -10.85 -2.30
N THR A 183 -13.98 -12.11 -2.71
CA THR A 183 -14.34 -12.47 -4.09
C THR A 183 -15.70 -11.87 -4.49
N ARG A 184 -16.73 -12.02 -3.67
CA ARG A 184 -18.07 -11.46 -3.93
C ARG A 184 -18.06 -9.95 -4.08
N HIS A 185 -17.30 -9.24 -3.23
CA HIS A 185 -17.17 -7.80 -3.37
C HIS A 185 -16.45 -7.41 -4.67
N LEU A 186 -15.40 -8.13 -5.05
CA LEU A 186 -14.68 -7.89 -6.30
C LEU A 186 -15.58 -8.15 -7.52
N GLU A 187 -16.34 -9.24 -7.55
CA GLU A 187 -17.32 -9.53 -8.63
C GLU A 187 -18.36 -8.40 -8.78
N ALA A 188 -18.88 -7.89 -7.66
CA ALA A 188 -19.80 -6.76 -7.69
C ALA A 188 -19.13 -5.47 -8.23
N ILE A 189 -17.84 -5.28 -7.97
CA ILE A 189 -17.06 -4.16 -8.51
C ILE A 189 -16.80 -4.36 -10.00
N GLU A 190 -16.49 -5.58 -10.45
CA GLU A 190 -16.35 -5.89 -11.89
C GLU A 190 -17.65 -5.60 -12.63
N ALA A 191 -18.80 -6.03 -12.09
CA ALA A 191 -20.11 -5.77 -12.65
C ALA A 191 -20.39 -4.25 -12.74
N ALA A 192 -20.08 -3.50 -11.69
CA ALA A 192 -20.28 -2.05 -11.66
C ALA A 192 -19.38 -1.28 -12.63
N THR A 193 -18.13 -1.72 -12.79
CA THR A 193 -17.09 -0.93 -13.49
C THR A 193 -16.74 -1.45 -14.87
N ARG A 194 -17.20 -2.66 -15.21
CA ARG A 194 -16.81 -3.47 -16.39
C ARG A 194 -15.31 -3.76 -16.47
N MET A 195 -14.61 -3.66 -15.34
CA MET A 195 -13.19 -3.96 -15.26
C MET A 195 -12.98 -5.43 -14.92
N ARG A 196 -12.01 -6.07 -15.58
CA ARG A 196 -11.58 -7.43 -15.24
C ARG A 196 -10.53 -7.40 -14.13
N LEU A 197 -10.92 -7.79 -12.93
CA LEU A 197 -10.11 -7.86 -11.71
C LEU A 197 -9.64 -9.29 -11.43
N LEU A 198 -10.50 -10.27 -11.66
CA LEU A 198 -10.29 -11.69 -11.46
C LEU A 198 -9.83 -12.32 -12.79
N LYS A 199 -8.70 -13.03 -12.76
CA LYS A 199 -8.37 -13.92 -13.86
C LYS A 199 -9.39 -15.07 -13.83
N SER A 200 -10.08 -15.29 -14.94
CA SER A 200 -10.85 -16.52 -15.16
C SER A 200 -9.89 -17.69 -14.98
N GLY A 201 -10.25 -18.64 -14.13
CA GLY A 201 -9.35 -19.70 -13.67
C GLY A 201 -8.57 -20.34 -14.82
N SER A 202 -7.25 -20.35 -14.67
CA SER A 202 -6.35 -21.35 -15.25
C SER A 202 -6.13 -22.42 -14.20
#